data_AF-A0A496YSH1-F1
#
_entry.id   AF-A0A496YSH1-F1
#
_cell.length_a   1.000
_cell.length_b   1.000
_cell.length_c   1.000
_cell.angle_alpha   90.00
_cell.angle_beta   90.00
_cell.angle_gamma   90.00
#
_symmetry.space_group_name_H-M   'P 1'
#
loop_
_entity.id
_entity.type
_entity.pdbx_description
1 polymer ?
#
loop_
_entity_poly.entity_id
_entity_poly.type
_entity_poly.pdbx_seq_one_letter_code
_entity_poly.pdbx_strand_id
1 'polypeptide(L)'
;MRETVKELAQLDGAFIISDDGVVVSACRYINASADGIVLSLGFGARHMAAASISKETQAVAVVVSESSIVRVFDNGELVAEIIPELWMLSKYGHHLSGAFSEKTDREITVVSKKK
;
A
#
# COMPACT_ATOMS: atom_id res chain seq x y z
N MET A 1 22.80 0.51 -6.22
CA MET A 1 21.68 -0.33 -5.75
C MET A 1 20.38 0.46 -5.61
N ARG A 2 20.35 1.64 -4.97
CA ARG A 2 19.14 2.50 -4.92
C ARG A 2 18.55 2.76 -6.31
N GLU A 3 19.39 2.98 -7.32
CA GLU A 3 18.91 3.23 -8.68
C GLU A 3 18.32 2.00 -9.38
N THR A 4 18.83 0.80 -9.11
CA THR A 4 18.26 -0.45 -9.64
C THR A 4 16.81 -0.64 -9.22
N VAL A 5 16.47 -0.31 -7.97
CA VAL A 5 15.08 -0.37 -7.48
C VAL A 5 14.20 0.65 -8.22
N LYS A 6 14.70 1.87 -8.46
CA LYS A 6 13.94 2.90 -9.19
C LYS A 6 13.74 2.54 -10.67
N GLU A 7 14.73 1.95 -11.31
CA GLU A 7 14.64 1.49 -12.71
C GLU A 7 13.60 0.37 -12.83
N LEU A 8 13.67 -0.65 -11.96
CA LEU A 8 12.71 -1.76 -11.97
C LEU A 8 11.30 -1.34 -11.54
N ALA A 9 11.16 -0.31 -10.70
CA ALA A 9 9.86 0.20 -10.25
C ALA A 9 9.06 0.90 -11.36
N GLN A 10 9.69 1.21 -12.49
CA GLN A 10 8.99 1.72 -13.68
C GLN A 10 8.28 0.61 -14.47
N LEU A 11 8.62 -0.65 -14.21
CA LEU A 11 8.00 -1.81 -14.84
C LEU A 11 6.76 -2.26 -14.05
N ASP A 12 5.85 -2.94 -14.74
CA ASP A 12 4.63 -3.47 -14.12
C ASP A 12 4.91 -4.63 -13.16
N GLY A 13 4.03 -4.76 -12.16
CA GLY A 13 4.03 -5.83 -11.18
C GLY A 13 4.51 -5.39 -9.80
N ALA A 14 4.98 -6.37 -9.02
CA ALA A 14 5.38 -6.17 -7.64
C ALA A 14 6.83 -6.58 -7.37
N PHE A 15 7.40 -5.99 -6.33
CA PHE A 15 8.61 -6.48 -5.68
C PHE A 15 8.22 -7.45 -4.56
N ILE A 16 8.99 -8.54 -4.44
CA ILE A 16 8.94 -9.42 -3.27
C ILE A 16 10.21 -9.18 -2.46
N ILE A 17 10.04 -8.80 -1.21
CA ILE A 17 11.12 -8.42 -0.30
C ILE A 17 11.08 -9.37 0.91
N SER A 18 12.23 -9.93 1.28
CA SER A 18 12.35 -10.75 2.50
C SER A 18 12.27 -9.89 3.76
N ASP A 19 12.03 -10.53 4.90
CA ASP A 19 12.13 -9.92 6.23
C ASP A 19 13.53 -9.33 6.52
N ASP A 20 14.58 -9.93 5.98
CA ASP A 20 15.96 -9.40 6.02
C ASP A 20 16.18 -8.15 5.12
N GLY A 21 15.14 -7.68 4.41
CA GLY A 21 15.22 -6.49 3.54
C GLY A 21 15.85 -6.74 2.17
N VAL A 22 15.90 -8.00 1.72
CA VAL A 22 16.46 -8.37 0.41
C VAL A 22 15.36 -8.44 -0.64
N VAL A 23 15.55 -7.77 -1.79
CA VAL A 23 14.67 -7.94 -2.95
C VAL A 23 14.89 -9.34 -3.55
N VAL A 24 13.94 -10.25 -3.33
CA VAL A 24 13.97 -11.63 -3.82
C VAL A 24 13.58 -11.66 -5.31
N SER A 25 12.61 -10.84 -5.71
CA SER A 25 12.20 -10.71 -7.11
C SER A 25 11.52 -9.36 -7.38
N ALA A 26 11.46 -8.99 -8.66
CA ALA A 26 10.79 -7.80 -9.16
C ALA A 26 9.86 -8.16 -10.33
N CYS A 27 9.01 -7.22 -10.73
CA CYS A 27 8.09 -7.35 -11.89
C CYS A 27 7.19 -8.58 -11.80
N ARG A 28 6.78 -8.97 -10.58
CA ARG A 28 5.96 -10.16 -10.37
C ARG A 28 4.49 -9.84 -10.56
N TYR A 29 3.83 -10.67 -11.37
CA TYR A 29 2.37 -10.76 -11.34
C TYR A 29 1.95 -11.47 -10.05
N ILE A 30 1.06 -10.83 -9.29
CA ILE A 30 0.51 -11.39 -8.06
C ILE A 30 -0.80 -12.09 -8.42
N ASN A 31 -0.78 -13.42 -8.33
CA ASN A 31 -1.95 -14.26 -8.51
C ASN A 31 -2.40 -14.76 -7.13
N ALA A 32 -3.21 -13.95 -6.45
CA ALA A 32 -3.78 -14.27 -5.13
C ALA A 32 -5.30 -14.14 -5.20
N SER A 33 -6.02 -14.93 -4.42
CA SER A 33 -7.49 -14.88 -4.43
C SER A 33 -8.01 -13.52 -3.93
N ALA A 34 -9.02 -12.98 -4.60
CA ALA A 34 -9.74 -11.78 -4.17
C ALA A 34 -10.97 -12.11 -3.32
N ASP A 35 -11.21 -13.39 -3.01
CA ASP A 35 -12.41 -13.82 -2.30
C ASP A 35 -12.49 -13.17 -0.93
N GLY A 36 -13.61 -12.46 -0.68
CA GLY A 36 -13.85 -11.76 0.58
C GLY A 36 -12.91 -10.58 0.84
N ILE A 37 -12.25 -10.03 -0.18
CA ILE A 37 -11.61 -8.71 -0.11
C ILE A 37 -12.65 -7.64 -0.43
N VAL A 38 -12.76 -6.63 0.42
CA VAL A 38 -13.64 -5.48 0.22
C VAL A 38 -12.78 -4.23 0.14
N LEU A 39 -12.76 -3.57 -1.02
CA LEU A 39 -12.02 -2.33 -1.24
C LEU A 39 -12.94 -1.13 -1.39
N SER A 40 -12.44 0.03 -0.98
CA SER A 40 -13.11 1.31 -1.21
C SER A 40 -13.17 1.66 -2.70
N LEU A 41 -14.18 2.45 -3.07
CA LEU A 41 -14.29 3.00 -4.42
C LEU A 41 -13.02 3.79 -4.80
N GLY A 42 -12.57 3.63 -6.03
CA GLY A 42 -11.33 4.24 -6.53
C GLY A 42 -10.07 3.38 -6.37
N PHE A 43 -10.14 2.25 -5.66
CA PHE A 43 -9.02 1.33 -5.57
C PHE A 43 -8.97 0.38 -6.78
N GLY A 44 -7.94 0.53 -7.62
CA GLY A 44 -7.70 -0.33 -8.79
C GLY A 44 -6.90 -1.61 -8.53
N ALA A 45 -6.43 -2.24 -9.61
CA ALA A 45 -5.80 -3.56 -9.60
C ALA A 45 -4.58 -3.71 -8.65
N ARG A 46 -3.74 -2.67 -8.52
CA ARG A 46 -2.60 -2.68 -7.57
C ARG A 46 -3.04 -2.82 -6.11
N HIS A 47 -4.15 -2.19 -5.74
CA HIS A 47 -4.71 -2.30 -4.40
C HIS A 47 -5.33 -3.67 -4.17
N MET A 48 -6.02 -4.23 -5.19
CA MET A 48 -6.56 -5.58 -5.14
C MET A 48 -5.45 -6.61 -4.95
N ALA A 49 -4.38 -6.54 -5.73
CA ALA A 49 -3.23 -7.43 -5.58
C ALA A 49 -2.62 -7.35 -4.18
N ALA A 50 -2.45 -6.14 -3.62
CA ALA A 50 -1.89 -5.92 -2.29
C ALA A 50 -2.79 -6.49 -1.17
N ALA A 51 -4.11 -6.25 -1.25
CA ALA A 51 -5.06 -6.78 -0.28
C ALA A 51 -5.16 -8.31 -0.38
N SER A 52 -5.27 -8.87 -1.58
CA SER A 52 -5.32 -10.32 -1.81
C SER A 52 -4.08 -11.04 -1.26
N ILE A 53 -2.87 -10.59 -1.61
CA ILE A 53 -1.65 -11.29 -1.18
C ILE A 53 -1.41 -11.18 0.33
N SER A 54 -1.75 -10.04 0.93
CA SER A 54 -1.64 -9.87 2.39
C SER A 54 -2.69 -10.68 3.16
N LYS A 55 -3.80 -11.05 2.53
CA LYS A 55 -4.79 -11.97 3.13
C LYS A 55 -4.39 -13.43 3.00
N GLU A 56 -3.83 -13.80 1.86
CA GLU A 56 -3.47 -15.20 1.56
C GLU A 56 -2.14 -15.62 2.20
N THR A 57 -1.34 -14.66 2.66
CA THR A 57 -0.02 -14.89 3.27
C THR A 57 0.15 -14.10 4.57
N GLN A 58 1.30 -14.25 5.23
CA GLN A 58 1.67 -13.42 6.38
C GLN A 58 2.43 -12.14 5.97
N ALA A 59 2.46 -11.81 4.68
CA ALA A 59 3.17 -10.64 4.18
C ALA A 59 2.36 -9.35 4.38
N VAL A 60 3.06 -8.27 4.71
CA VAL A 60 2.51 -6.91 4.62
C VAL A 60 2.73 -6.40 3.20
N ALA A 61 1.67 -5.87 2.58
CA ALA A 61 1.74 -5.34 1.22
C ALA A 61 1.72 -3.80 1.24
N VAL A 62 2.67 -3.19 0.53
CA VAL A 62 2.77 -1.73 0.39
C VAL A 62 2.49 -1.36 -1.07
N VAL A 63 1.60 -0.40 -1.29
CA VAL A 63 1.25 0.08 -2.63
C VAL A 63 1.32 1.60 -2.67
N VAL A 64 1.85 2.13 -3.78
CA VAL A 64 1.81 3.56 -4.09
C VAL A 64 0.79 3.76 -5.19
N SER A 65 -0.25 4.57 -4.95
CA SER A 65 -1.25 4.89 -5.98
C SER A 65 -0.74 5.94 -6.96
N GLU A 66 -1.42 6.07 -8.10
CA GLU A 66 -1.13 7.15 -9.08
C GLU A 66 -1.24 8.55 -8.46
N SER A 67 -2.14 8.72 -7.49
CA SER A 67 -2.25 9.93 -6.67
C SER A 67 -1.10 10.12 -5.65
N SER A 68 -0.03 9.35 -5.74
CA SER A 68 1.14 9.41 -4.83
C SER A 68 0.83 9.14 -3.35
N ILE A 69 -0.31 8.49 -3.06
CA ILE A 69 -0.64 8.04 -1.70
C ILE A 69 -0.04 6.65 -1.50
N VAL A 70 0.71 6.47 -0.41
CA VAL A 70 1.22 5.15 -0.01
C VAL A 70 0.20 4.50 0.90
N ARG A 71 -0.12 3.23 0.65
CA ARG A 71 -1.06 2.45 1.45
C ARG A 71 -0.40 1.16 1.92
N VAL A 72 -0.75 0.74 3.12
CA VAL A 72 -0.27 -0.49 3.75
C VAL A 72 -1.45 -1.41 4.00
N PHE A 73 -1.37 -2.62 3.47
CA PHE A 73 -2.34 -3.69 3.68
C PHE A 73 -1.73 -4.80 4.52
N ASP A 74 -2.51 -5.29 5.48
CA ASP A 74 -2.18 -6.41 6.35
C ASP A 74 -3.44 -7.25 6.54
N ASN A 75 -3.32 -8.57 6.41
CA ASN A 75 -4.45 -9.51 6.47
C ASN A 75 -5.65 -9.13 5.57
N GLY A 76 -5.38 -8.56 4.40
CA GLY A 76 -6.42 -8.11 3.46
C GLY A 76 -7.10 -6.79 3.80
N GLU A 77 -6.69 -6.13 4.88
CA GLU A 77 -7.26 -4.86 5.31
C GLU A 77 -6.29 -3.70 5.12
N LEU A 78 -6.82 -2.52 4.79
CA LEU A 78 -6.05 -1.28 4.84
C LEU A 78 -5.77 -0.91 6.30
N VAL A 79 -4.50 -0.84 6.67
CA VAL A 79 -4.06 -0.54 8.05
C VAL A 79 -3.36 0.81 8.19
N ALA A 80 -2.79 1.34 7.11
CA ALA A 80 -2.23 2.69 7.10
C ALA A 80 -2.27 3.36 5.72
N GLU A 81 -2.30 4.68 5.73
CA GLU A 81 -2.12 5.55 4.57
C GLU A 81 -1.09 6.64 4.88
N ILE A 82 -0.24 6.96 3.92
CA ILE A 82 0.68 8.10 3.95
C ILE A 82 0.25 9.04 2.82
N ILE A 83 -0.26 10.20 3.22
CA ILE A 83 -0.92 11.17 2.35
C ILE A 83 0.00 12.39 2.25
N PRO A 84 0.43 12.79 1.03
CA PRO A 84 1.16 14.06 0.86
C PRO A 84 0.29 15.26 1.23
N GLU A 85 0.88 16.30 1.84
CA GLU A 85 0.20 17.49 2.37
C GLU A 85 -0.68 18.19 1.32
N LEU A 86 -0.25 18.23 0.05
CA LEU A 86 -1.01 18.84 -1.05
C LEU A 86 -2.42 18.23 -1.21
N TRP A 87 -2.59 16.96 -0.87
CA TRP A 87 -3.88 16.26 -0.95
C TRP A 87 -4.78 16.52 0.28
N MET A 88 -4.20 17.02 1.38
CA MET A 88 -4.98 17.43 2.56
C MET A 88 -5.81 18.67 2.26
N LEU A 89 -5.29 19.59 1.44
CA LEU A 89 -6.00 20.81 1.02
C LEU A 89 -7.25 20.50 0.17
N SER A 90 -7.26 19.38 -0.55
CA SER A 90 -8.36 18.96 -1.43
C SER A 90 -9.41 18.07 -0.74
N LYS A 91 -9.33 17.87 0.58
CA LYS A 91 -10.22 16.97 1.34
C LYS A 91 -10.27 15.54 0.78
N TYR A 92 -9.15 14.99 0.31
CA TYR A 92 -9.08 13.54 0.15
C TYR A 92 -9.24 12.91 1.54
N GLY A 93 -10.42 12.31 1.78
CA GLY A 93 -10.66 11.54 2.99
C GLY A 93 -9.75 10.32 3.01
N HIS A 94 -9.27 9.94 4.19
CA HIS A 94 -8.64 8.64 4.38
C HIS A 94 -9.68 7.53 4.23
N HIS A 95 -9.24 6.36 3.78
CA HIS A 95 -10.07 5.17 3.55
C HIS A 95 -10.03 4.18 4.73
N LEU A 96 -9.38 4.55 5.82
CA LEU A 96 -9.31 3.74 7.03
C LEU A 96 -10.67 3.73 7.75
N SER A 97 -11.17 2.52 8.03
CA SER A 97 -12.35 2.32 8.86
C SER A 97 -11.98 2.22 10.35
N GLY A 98 -12.86 2.71 11.23
CA GLY A 98 -12.71 2.61 12.68
C GLY A 98 -11.86 3.71 13.31
N ALA A 99 -11.38 3.47 14.54
CA ALA A 99 -10.54 4.43 15.26
C ALA A 99 -9.14 4.48 14.64
N PHE A 100 -8.67 5.66 14.29
CA PHE A 100 -7.34 5.88 13.73
C PHE A 100 -6.51 6.86 14.55
N SER A 101 -5.20 6.79 14.37
CA SER A 101 -4.25 7.81 14.79
C SER A 101 -3.74 8.54 13.57
N GLU A 102 -3.64 9.85 13.68
CA GLU A 102 -3.06 10.71 12.66
C GLU A 102 -1.79 11.34 13.24
N LYS A 103 -0.70 11.28 12.47
CA LYS A 103 0.55 11.94 12.79
C LYS A 103 1.06 12.64 11.53
N THR A 104 1.13 13.96 11.60
CA THR A 104 1.76 14.78 10.56
C THR A 104 3.24 14.94 10.88
N ASP A 105 4.09 14.68 9.90
CA ASP A 105 5.52 14.95 9.95
C ASP A 105 5.95 15.63 8.66
N ARG A 106 6.45 16.86 8.76
CA ARG A 106 6.80 17.70 7.60
C ARG A 106 5.64 17.77 6.60
N GLU A 107 5.89 17.39 5.34
CA GLU A 107 4.98 17.48 4.19
C GLU A 107 4.14 16.20 4.00
N ILE A 108 4.10 15.30 5.00
CA ILE A 108 3.31 14.07 4.94
C ILE A 108 2.45 13.88 6.19
N THR A 109 1.28 13.30 5.98
CA THR A 109 0.38 12.85 7.04
C THR A 109 0.30 11.34 7.02
N VAL A 110 0.62 10.71 8.14
CA VAL A 110 0.46 9.27 8.35
C VAL A 110 -0.82 9.03 9.13
N VAL A 111 -1.73 8.27 8.54
CA VAL A 111 -2.97 7.81 9.18
C VAL A 111 -2.86 6.30 9.36
N SER A 112 -3.09 5.79 10.56
CA SER A 112 -3.01 4.35 10.86
C SER A 112 -4.12 3.90 11.78
N LYS A 113 -4.61 2.65 11.65
CA LYS A 113 -5.57 2.07 12.60
C LYS A 113 -4.97 2.05 14.01
N LYS A 114 -5.78 2.44 15.01
CA LYS A 114 -5.44 2.20 16.42
C LYS A 114 -5.72 0.74 16.75
N LYS A 115 -4.75 0.07 17.37
CA LYS A 115 -4.96 -1.24 17.99
C LYS A 115 -5.86 -1.11 19.22
#